data_AF-A0AA40WFA4-F1
#
_entry.id   AF-A0AA40WFA4-F1
#
_cell.length_a   1.000
_cell.length_b   1.000
_cell.length_c   1.000
_cell.angle_alpha   90.00
_cell.angle_beta   90.00
_cell.angle_gamma   90.00
#
_symmetry.space_group_name_H-M   'P 1'
#
loop_
_entity.id
_entity.type
_entity.pdbx_description
1 polymer ?
#
loop_
_entity_poly.entity_id
_entity_poly.type
_entity_poly.pdbx_seq_one_letter_code
_entity_poly.pdbx_strand_id
1 'polypeptide(L)'
;TVKTEKQLSAIFDDFINMVPMGQTLFGSYNPVHTGGPMQVSIAFAEQHAKGYPWKMTGTVRQEVFTRRGGLWFGTYHLLNYPANYSAPVFRFADFNAGWYASRNASFQNAVSKASGVKLALDGDLIRYNSKEPGKTELAVRKLAGQLGMSEREIRSQLEKGDSLAFEKTALYKKVYKL
;
A
#
# COMPACT_ATOMS: atom_id res chain seq x y z
N THR A 1 33.41 5.51 -1.70
CA THR A 1 32.47 4.71 -0.87
C THR A 1 31.11 5.37 -0.92
N VAL A 2 30.05 4.61 -1.21
CA VAL A 2 28.66 5.11 -1.20
C VAL A 2 28.20 5.22 0.25
N LYS A 3 27.62 6.36 0.65
CA LYS A 3 27.22 6.60 2.06
C LYS A 3 25.72 6.86 2.24
N THR A 4 24.97 7.06 1.15
CA THR A 4 23.54 7.40 1.22
C THR A 4 22.74 6.71 0.12
N GLU A 5 21.46 6.47 0.37
CA GLU A 5 20.49 5.97 -0.62
C GLU A 5 20.45 6.85 -1.88
N LYS A 6 20.51 8.17 -1.71
CA LYS A 6 20.54 9.13 -2.83
C LYS A 6 21.77 8.93 -3.71
N GLN A 7 22.95 8.75 -3.11
CA GLN A 7 24.18 8.48 -3.84
C GLN A 7 24.14 7.13 -4.55
N LEU A 8 23.61 6.09 -3.89
CA LEU A 8 23.43 4.78 -4.51
C LEU A 8 22.50 4.85 -5.71
N SER A 9 21.37 5.54 -5.55
CA SER A 9 20.38 5.72 -6.61
C SER A 9 20.95 6.50 -7.79
N ALA A 10 21.72 7.57 -7.54
CA ALA A 10 22.38 8.35 -8.58
C ALA A 10 23.44 7.54 -9.35
N ILE A 11 24.27 6.74 -8.67
CA ILE A 11 25.25 5.87 -9.34
C ILE A 11 24.57 4.85 -10.25
N PHE A 12 23.45 4.29 -9.79
CA PHE A 12 22.67 3.36 -10.60
C PHE A 12 22.05 4.05 -11.81
N ASP A 13 21.48 5.25 -11.64
CA ASP A 13 20.94 6.07 -12.72
C ASP A 13 22.02 6.42 -13.76
N ASP A 14 23.21 6.82 -13.30
CA ASP A 14 24.36 7.12 -14.18
C ASP A 14 24.78 5.89 -14.99
N PHE A 15 24.83 4.72 -14.36
CA PHE A 15 25.17 3.46 -15.04
C PHE A 15 24.17 3.10 -16.13
N ILE A 16 22.86 3.15 -15.84
CA ILE A 16 21.85 2.80 -16.83
C ILE A 16 21.66 3.87 -17.91
N ASN A 17 22.00 5.13 -17.63
CA ASN A 17 22.01 6.21 -18.64
C ASN A 17 23.12 6.04 -19.68
N MET A 18 24.17 5.25 -19.40
CA MET A 18 25.22 4.94 -20.38
C MET A 18 24.75 4.00 -21.50
N VAL A 19 23.60 3.33 -21.32
CA VAL A 19 23.04 2.38 -22.28
C VAL A 19 21.79 2.96 -22.94
N PRO A 20 21.65 2.93 -24.28
CA PRO A 20 20.41 3.33 -24.95
C PRO A 20 19.21 2.58 -24.39
N MET A 21 18.11 3.30 -24.09
CA MET A 21 16.93 2.76 -23.42
C MET A 21 17.17 2.16 -22.02
N GLY A 22 18.34 2.38 -21.40
CA GLY A 22 18.69 1.74 -20.14
C GLY A 22 17.76 2.12 -18.98
N GLN A 23 17.22 3.34 -18.94
CA GLN A 23 16.18 3.71 -17.97
C GLN A 23 14.90 2.87 -18.13
N THR A 24 14.46 2.67 -19.37
CA THR A 24 13.26 1.87 -19.68
C THR A 24 13.47 0.39 -19.39
N LEU A 25 14.66 -0.14 -19.70
CA LEU A 25 14.96 -1.57 -19.58
C LEU A 25 15.40 -1.96 -18.17
N PHE A 26 16.10 -1.08 -17.46
CA PHE A 26 16.79 -1.41 -16.21
C PHE A 26 16.44 -0.52 -15.01
N GLY A 27 15.63 0.53 -15.17
CA GLY A 27 15.28 1.45 -14.07
C GLY A 27 14.58 0.77 -12.89
N SER A 28 13.86 -0.34 -13.13
CA SER A 28 13.22 -1.16 -12.10
C SER A 28 14.19 -1.96 -11.23
N TYR A 29 15.44 -2.15 -11.68
CA TYR A 29 16.50 -2.85 -10.91
C TYR A 29 17.24 -1.93 -9.94
N ASN A 30 16.90 -0.65 -9.87
CA ASN A 30 17.47 0.25 -8.87
C ASN A 30 17.09 -0.28 -7.47
N PRO A 31 18.07 -0.64 -6.61
CA PRO A 31 17.80 -1.29 -5.32
C PRO A 31 17.18 -0.33 -4.29
N VAL A 32 17.15 0.97 -4.59
CA VAL A 32 16.57 1.98 -3.71
C VAL A 32 15.10 2.17 -4.08
N HIS A 33 14.20 1.72 -3.21
CA HIS A 33 12.75 1.75 -3.46
C HIS A 33 12.01 2.87 -2.73
N THR A 34 12.65 3.53 -1.77
CA THR A 34 12.13 4.70 -1.06
C THR A 34 13.11 5.86 -1.12
N GLY A 35 12.65 7.08 -0.87
CA GLY A 35 13.57 8.21 -0.82
C GLY A 35 13.01 9.48 -0.21
N GLY A 36 13.90 10.45 -0.03
CA GLY A 36 13.56 11.79 0.43
C GLY A 36 13.29 11.89 1.94
N PRO A 37 12.97 13.10 2.43
CA PRO A 37 12.78 13.39 3.86
C PRO A 37 11.64 12.61 4.53
N MET A 38 10.68 12.09 3.75
CA MET A 38 9.55 11.31 4.25
C MET A 38 9.63 9.82 3.86
N GLN A 39 10.77 9.36 3.31
CA GLN A 39 10.97 7.96 2.93
C GLN A 39 9.82 7.38 2.08
N VAL A 40 9.46 8.09 1.02
CA VAL A 40 8.31 7.74 0.17
C VAL A 40 8.71 6.68 -0.85
N SER A 41 7.85 5.69 -1.07
CA SER A 41 8.01 4.70 -2.15
C SER A 41 8.09 5.37 -3.52
N ILE A 42 9.12 5.04 -4.30
CA ILE A 42 9.30 5.55 -5.66
C ILE A 42 8.14 5.10 -6.56
N ALA A 43 7.72 3.84 -6.45
CA ALA A 43 6.59 3.31 -7.21
C ALA A 43 5.28 4.04 -6.87
N PHE A 44 5.07 4.37 -5.59
CA PHE A 44 3.92 5.18 -5.18
C PHE A 44 3.98 6.58 -5.81
N ALA A 45 5.14 7.23 -5.77
CA ALA A 45 5.32 8.57 -6.34
C ALA A 45 5.09 8.57 -7.87
N GLU A 46 5.59 7.56 -8.58
CA GLU A 46 5.37 7.41 -10.03
C GLU A 46 3.90 7.26 -10.38
N GLN A 47 3.14 6.47 -9.61
CA GLN A 47 1.70 6.30 -9.80
C GLN A 47 0.89 7.57 -9.48
N HIS A 48 1.42 8.45 -8.62
CA HIS A 48 0.73 9.64 -8.12
C HIS A 48 1.40 10.96 -8.55
N ALA A 49 2.19 10.95 -9.63
CA ALA A 49 2.84 12.16 -10.16
C ALA A 49 1.87 13.17 -10.77
N LYS A 50 0.67 12.72 -11.16
CA LYS A 50 -0.38 13.59 -11.71
C LYS A 50 -0.85 14.60 -10.65
N GLY A 51 -0.84 15.89 -11.01
CA GLY A 51 -1.22 16.98 -10.11
C GLY A 51 -0.06 17.53 -9.29
N TYR A 52 1.18 17.04 -9.49
CA TYR A 52 2.37 17.69 -8.96
C TYR A 52 2.48 19.12 -9.52
N PRO A 53 2.55 20.17 -8.68
CA PRO A 53 2.36 21.54 -9.15
C PRO A 53 3.63 22.19 -9.72
N TRP A 54 4.80 21.56 -9.56
CA TRP A 54 6.08 22.11 -10.02
C TRP A 54 6.63 21.37 -11.23
N LYS A 55 7.33 22.10 -12.11
CA LYS A 55 8.12 21.47 -13.17
C LYS A 55 9.24 20.63 -12.56
N MET A 56 9.25 19.34 -12.90
CA MET A 56 10.36 18.44 -12.59
C MET A 56 11.48 18.66 -13.61
N THR A 57 12.73 18.75 -13.14
CA THR A 57 13.92 18.85 -14.02
C THR A 57 14.45 17.49 -14.44
N GLY A 58 14.02 16.41 -13.77
CA GLY A 58 14.46 15.04 -13.98
C GLY A 58 13.32 14.05 -13.77
N THR A 59 13.64 12.82 -13.36
CA THR A 59 12.65 11.76 -13.13
C THR A 59 11.87 11.99 -11.83
N VAL A 60 10.71 11.31 -11.69
CA VAL A 60 9.95 11.32 -10.43
C VAL A 60 10.80 10.84 -9.26
N ARG A 61 11.62 9.79 -9.48
CA ARG A 61 12.61 9.30 -8.51
C ARG A 61 13.54 10.41 -8.01
N GLN A 62 14.15 11.15 -8.94
CA GLN A 62 15.06 12.25 -8.59
C GLN A 62 14.33 13.37 -7.83
N GLU A 63 13.09 13.67 -8.23
CA GLU A 63 12.24 14.65 -7.55
C GLU A 63 11.91 14.23 -6.11
N VAL A 64 11.63 12.95 -5.85
CA VAL A 64 11.38 12.41 -4.49
C VAL A 64 12.57 12.66 -3.55
N PHE A 65 13.81 12.59 -4.06
CA PHE A 65 15.01 12.89 -3.27
C PHE A 65 15.21 14.39 -2.96
N THR A 66 14.39 15.28 -3.51
CA THR A 66 14.38 16.70 -3.12
C THR A 66 13.52 16.92 -1.89
N ARG A 67 13.75 18.02 -1.17
CA ARG A 67 12.90 18.40 -0.03
C ARG A 67 11.44 18.60 -0.47
N ARG A 68 11.22 19.33 -1.57
CA ARG A 68 9.87 19.65 -2.08
C ARG A 68 9.14 18.41 -2.57
N GLY A 69 9.80 17.55 -3.35
CA GLY A 69 9.18 16.35 -3.89
C GLY A 69 8.87 15.36 -2.78
N GLY A 70 9.83 15.06 -1.91
CA GLY A 70 9.59 14.15 -0.78
C GLY A 70 8.49 14.64 0.17
N LEU A 71 8.41 15.95 0.46
CA LEU A 71 7.30 16.51 1.25
C LEU A 71 5.96 16.41 0.53
N TRP A 72 5.91 16.72 -0.77
CA TRP A 72 4.66 16.67 -1.53
C TRP A 72 4.15 15.23 -1.66
N PHE A 73 4.97 14.30 -2.13
CA PHE A 73 4.57 12.90 -2.29
C PHE A 73 4.28 12.22 -0.94
N GLY A 74 5.03 12.58 0.11
CA GLY A 74 4.78 12.07 1.46
C GLY A 74 3.49 12.62 2.05
N THR A 75 3.21 13.92 1.91
CA THR A 75 1.94 14.50 2.34
C THR A 75 0.76 13.94 1.54
N TYR A 76 0.96 13.72 0.23
CA TYR A 76 -0.01 13.06 -0.63
C TYR A 76 -0.29 11.63 -0.14
N HIS A 77 0.74 10.83 0.12
CA HIS A 77 0.57 9.47 0.69
C HIS A 77 -0.14 9.51 2.05
N LEU A 78 0.18 10.47 2.90
CA LEU A 78 -0.40 10.54 4.24
C LEU A 78 -1.89 10.97 4.23
N LEU A 79 -2.26 11.91 3.36
CA LEU A 79 -3.53 12.63 3.45
C LEU A 79 -4.45 12.47 2.24
N ASN A 80 -3.92 12.16 1.06
CA ASN A 80 -4.69 12.14 -0.19
C ASN A 80 -5.42 10.82 -0.44
N TYR A 81 -6.00 10.26 0.61
CA TYR A 81 -6.97 9.18 0.52
C TYR A 81 -8.04 9.37 1.61
N PRO A 82 -9.32 9.11 1.28
CA PRO A 82 -10.38 9.19 2.26
C PRO A 82 -10.20 8.08 3.29
N ALA A 83 -10.29 8.43 4.58
CA ALA A 83 -10.24 7.46 5.66
C ALA A 83 -11.05 7.97 6.84
N ASN A 84 -11.86 7.08 7.43
CA ASN A 84 -12.73 7.39 8.57
C ASN A 84 -12.05 7.01 9.89
N TYR A 85 -10.84 7.52 10.12
CA TYR A 85 -10.10 7.26 11.34
C TYR A 85 -10.38 8.32 12.41
N SER A 86 -10.57 7.86 13.65
CA SER A 86 -10.79 8.74 14.80
C SER A 86 -9.52 9.44 15.29
N ALA A 87 -8.34 8.93 14.94
CA ALA A 87 -7.06 9.45 15.39
C ALA A 87 -5.99 9.41 14.28
N PRO A 88 -5.07 10.40 14.22
CA PRO A 88 -3.99 10.43 13.22
C PRO A 88 -3.05 9.22 13.24
N VAL A 89 -2.89 8.56 14.38
CA VAL A 89 -2.00 7.38 14.53
C VAL A 89 -2.30 6.28 13.50
N PHE A 90 -3.55 6.11 13.11
CA PHE A 90 -3.94 5.13 12.08
C PHE A 90 -3.49 5.55 10.67
N ARG A 91 -3.45 6.85 10.36
CA ARG A 91 -2.84 7.32 9.10
C ARG A 91 -1.33 7.11 9.11
N PHE A 92 -0.67 7.27 10.25
CA PHE A 92 0.76 6.97 10.36
C PHE A 92 1.05 5.47 10.23
N ALA A 93 0.20 4.61 10.78
CA ALA A 93 0.29 3.17 10.53
C ALA A 93 0.08 2.84 9.04
N ASP A 94 -0.94 3.41 8.39
CA ASP A 94 -1.17 3.26 6.95
C ASP A 94 -0.02 3.81 6.09
N PHE A 95 0.65 4.90 6.55
CA PHE A 95 1.80 5.45 5.84
C PHE A 95 2.91 4.40 5.69
N ASN A 96 3.12 3.59 6.74
CA ASN A 96 4.15 2.55 6.77
C ASN A 96 3.70 1.22 6.16
N ALA A 97 2.43 0.83 6.36
CA ALA A 97 1.91 -0.49 5.98
C ALA A 97 1.08 -0.48 4.69
N GLY A 98 0.82 0.68 4.11
CA GLY A 98 -0.04 0.86 2.94
C GLY A 98 -1.43 1.42 3.31
N TRP A 99 -2.05 2.09 2.34
CA TRP A 99 -3.38 2.67 2.53
C TRP A 99 -4.40 1.65 3.02
N TYR A 100 -5.17 2.04 4.04
CA TYR A 100 -6.20 1.24 4.70
C TYR A 100 -5.73 0.04 5.52
N ALA A 101 -4.42 -0.15 5.71
CA ALA A 101 -3.87 -1.25 6.50
C ALA A 101 -4.40 -1.28 7.94
N SER A 102 -4.54 -0.13 8.60
CA SER A 102 -5.05 -0.04 9.97
C SER A 102 -6.50 -0.50 10.10
N ARG A 103 -7.37 -0.06 9.18
CA ARG A 103 -8.76 -0.55 9.12
C ARG A 103 -8.77 -2.06 8.84
N ASN A 104 -7.90 -2.54 7.96
CA ASN A 104 -7.83 -3.97 7.64
C ASN A 104 -7.34 -4.80 8.82
N ALA A 105 -6.37 -4.31 9.59
CA ALA A 105 -5.94 -4.93 10.84
C ALA A 105 -7.09 -5.02 11.85
N SER A 106 -7.93 -3.98 11.94
CA SER A 106 -9.16 -4.03 12.75
C SER A 106 -10.15 -5.09 12.24
N PHE A 107 -10.35 -5.18 10.92
CA PHE A 107 -11.20 -6.20 10.32
C PHE A 107 -10.66 -7.61 10.57
N GLN A 108 -9.35 -7.84 10.40
CA GLN A 108 -8.68 -9.10 10.74
C GLN A 108 -8.88 -9.46 12.21
N ASN A 109 -8.80 -8.49 13.12
CA ASN A 109 -9.08 -8.73 14.54
C ASN A 109 -10.52 -9.19 14.78
N ALA A 110 -11.51 -8.55 14.13
CA ALA A 110 -12.91 -8.98 14.20
C ALA A 110 -13.09 -10.40 13.65
N VAL A 111 -12.49 -10.72 12.51
CA VAL A 111 -12.48 -12.08 11.93
C VAL A 111 -11.83 -13.08 12.89
N SER A 112 -10.70 -12.72 13.52
CA SER A 112 -10.03 -13.59 14.49
C SER A 112 -10.91 -13.93 15.68
N LYS A 113 -11.64 -12.94 16.21
CA LYS A 113 -12.59 -13.15 17.31
C LYS A 113 -13.76 -14.04 16.88
N ALA A 114 -14.39 -13.76 15.73
CA ALA A 114 -15.55 -14.49 15.26
C ALA A 114 -15.22 -15.94 14.85
N SER A 115 -14.07 -16.16 14.21
CA SER A 115 -13.68 -17.49 13.68
C SER A 115 -12.85 -18.34 14.63
N GLY A 116 -12.31 -17.76 15.71
CA GLY A 116 -11.32 -18.40 16.59
C GLY A 116 -9.95 -18.61 15.95
N VAL A 117 -9.71 -18.14 14.72
CA VAL A 117 -8.43 -18.26 14.03
C VAL A 117 -7.53 -17.07 14.36
N LYS A 118 -6.35 -17.32 14.92
CA LYS A 118 -5.35 -16.27 15.16
C LYS A 118 -4.76 -15.76 13.82
N LEU A 119 -5.01 -14.49 13.50
CA LEU A 119 -4.45 -13.82 12.31
C LEU A 119 -3.30 -12.89 12.69
N ALA A 120 -2.39 -12.67 11.75
CA ALA A 120 -1.47 -11.54 11.80
C ALA A 120 -2.30 -10.30 11.46
N LEU A 121 -2.31 -9.29 12.34
CA LEU A 121 -3.06 -8.05 12.14
C LEU A 121 -2.24 -7.07 11.28
N ASP A 122 -1.83 -7.56 10.11
CA ASP A 122 -0.90 -6.91 9.19
C ASP A 122 -1.58 -6.04 8.13
N GLY A 123 -2.92 -6.12 8.02
CA GLY A 123 -3.72 -5.38 7.05
C GLY A 123 -3.90 -6.08 5.71
N ASP A 124 -3.30 -7.26 5.50
CA ASP A 124 -3.40 -8.02 4.27
C ASP A 124 -4.64 -8.93 4.27
N LEU A 125 -5.65 -8.52 3.52
CA LEU A 125 -6.91 -9.26 3.42
C LEU A 125 -6.83 -10.46 2.47
N ILE A 126 -5.97 -10.36 1.45
CA ILE A 126 -5.78 -11.35 0.39
C ILE A 126 -4.32 -11.48 0.00
N ARG A 127 -4.02 -12.51 -0.79
CA ARG A 127 -2.77 -12.55 -1.57
C ARG A 127 -2.99 -11.80 -2.88
N TYR A 128 -2.35 -10.65 -3.05
CA TYR A 128 -2.52 -9.82 -4.26
C TYR A 128 -1.90 -10.45 -5.52
N ASN A 129 -0.81 -11.21 -5.36
CA ASN A 129 -0.10 -11.86 -6.47
C ASN A 129 -0.53 -13.31 -6.71
N SER A 130 -1.68 -13.72 -6.15
CA SER A 130 -2.16 -15.11 -6.26
C SER A 130 -3.69 -15.18 -6.22
N LYS A 131 -4.24 -16.14 -6.94
CA LYS A 131 -5.66 -16.52 -6.81
C LYS A 131 -5.90 -17.42 -5.59
N GLU A 132 -4.84 -17.96 -4.99
CA GLU A 132 -4.94 -18.77 -3.79
C GLU A 132 -5.36 -17.93 -2.58
N PRO A 133 -6.26 -18.44 -1.72
CA PRO A 133 -6.71 -17.70 -0.56
C PRO A 133 -5.58 -17.51 0.46
N GLY A 134 -5.52 -16.31 1.03
CA GLY A 134 -4.63 -16.01 2.16
C GLY A 134 -5.18 -16.53 3.50
N LYS A 135 -4.43 -16.36 4.58
CA LYS A 135 -4.88 -16.75 5.93
C LYS A 135 -6.14 -16.00 6.36
N THR A 136 -6.17 -14.68 6.13
CA THR A 136 -7.35 -13.83 6.39
C THR A 136 -8.58 -14.36 5.64
N GLU A 137 -8.44 -14.59 4.33
CA GLU A 137 -9.52 -15.10 3.49
C GLU A 137 -10.02 -16.46 3.94
N LEU A 138 -9.14 -17.40 4.26
CA LEU A 138 -9.52 -18.73 4.79
C LEU A 138 -10.29 -18.61 6.11
N ALA A 139 -9.89 -17.70 7.00
CA ALA A 139 -10.60 -17.45 8.25
C ALA A 139 -12.01 -16.86 8.00
N VAL A 140 -12.15 -15.96 7.03
CA VAL A 140 -13.47 -15.44 6.62
C VAL A 140 -14.34 -16.51 5.97
N ARG A 141 -13.76 -17.39 5.14
CA ARG A 141 -14.49 -18.51 4.51
C ARG A 141 -15.04 -19.50 5.55
N LYS A 142 -14.38 -19.70 6.70
CA LYS A 142 -14.96 -20.46 7.83
C LYS A 142 -16.26 -19.86 8.37
N LEU A 143 -16.44 -18.55 8.24
CA LEU A 143 -17.64 -17.83 8.65
C LEU A 143 -18.72 -17.79 7.55
N ALA A 144 -18.47 -18.35 6.36
CA ALA A 144 -19.35 -18.23 5.19
C ALA A 144 -20.81 -18.61 5.48
N GLY A 145 -21.03 -19.68 6.24
CA GLY A 145 -22.38 -20.12 6.64
C GLY A 145 -23.12 -19.10 7.52
N GLN A 146 -22.45 -18.55 8.53
CA GLN A 146 -23.01 -17.51 9.41
C GLN A 146 -23.23 -16.19 8.67
N LEU A 147 -22.33 -15.88 7.73
CA LEU A 147 -22.42 -14.70 6.90
C LEU A 147 -23.49 -14.85 5.80
N GLY A 148 -23.91 -16.07 5.45
CA GLY A 148 -24.75 -16.33 4.28
C GLY A 148 -24.12 -15.76 3.00
N MET A 149 -22.84 -16.07 2.78
CA MET A 149 -22.05 -15.60 1.63
C MET A 149 -21.27 -16.75 1.02
N SER A 150 -21.21 -16.80 -0.31
CA SER A 150 -20.32 -17.70 -1.03
C SER A 150 -18.86 -17.27 -0.91
N GLU A 151 -17.93 -18.21 -1.11
CA GLU A 151 -16.49 -17.91 -1.11
C GLU A 151 -16.10 -16.88 -2.19
N ARG A 152 -16.81 -16.89 -3.32
CA ARG A 152 -16.61 -15.93 -4.41
C ARG A 152 -17.02 -14.52 -4.00
N GLU A 153 -18.17 -14.36 -3.32
CA GLU A 153 -18.60 -13.07 -2.79
C GLU A 153 -17.66 -12.56 -1.71
N ILE A 154 -17.15 -13.46 -0.86
CA ILE A 154 -16.12 -13.13 0.13
C ILE A 154 -14.88 -12.58 -0.56
N ARG A 155 -14.30 -13.32 -1.52
CA ARG A 155 -13.09 -12.90 -2.25
C ARG A 155 -13.29 -11.54 -2.91
N SER A 156 -14.36 -11.37 -3.68
CA SER A 156 -14.65 -10.13 -4.40
C SER A 156 -14.80 -8.91 -3.48
N GLN A 157 -15.23 -9.11 -2.24
CA GLN A 157 -15.34 -8.02 -1.26
C GLN A 157 -14.02 -7.78 -0.53
N LEU A 158 -13.22 -8.81 -0.21
CA LEU A 158 -11.88 -8.64 0.35
C LEU A 158 -10.91 -7.95 -0.62
N GLU A 159 -11.08 -8.17 -1.93
CA GLU A 159 -10.33 -7.47 -2.99
C GLU A 159 -10.51 -5.95 -2.98
N LYS A 160 -11.55 -5.44 -2.32
CA LYS A 160 -11.76 -3.99 -2.15
C LYS A 160 -10.94 -3.41 -1.00
N GLY A 161 -10.12 -4.23 -0.32
CA GLY A 161 -9.35 -3.90 0.87
C GLY A 161 -8.35 -2.76 0.72
N ASP A 162 -8.06 -2.30 -0.50
CA ASP A 162 -7.23 -1.14 -0.80
C ASP A 162 -8.06 0.13 -1.08
N SER A 163 -9.37 0.09 -0.83
CA SER A 163 -10.29 1.19 -1.13
C SER A 163 -11.21 1.50 0.05
N LEU A 164 -11.76 2.73 0.07
CA LEU A 164 -12.81 3.12 1.01
C LEU A 164 -14.07 2.27 0.83
N ALA A 165 -14.31 1.73 -0.37
CA ALA A 165 -15.52 0.95 -0.64
C ALA A 165 -15.63 -0.31 0.22
N PHE A 166 -14.51 -0.85 0.75
CA PHE A 166 -14.53 -2.05 1.58
C PHE A 166 -15.43 -1.94 2.80
N GLU A 167 -15.41 -0.81 3.51
CA GLU A 167 -16.20 -0.60 4.73
C GLU A 167 -17.71 -0.61 4.46
N LYS A 168 -18.10 -0.36 3.21
CA LYS A 168 -19.50 -0.33 2.76
C LYS A 168 -20.01 -1.71 2.34
N THR A 169 -19.11 -2.69 2.18
CA THR A 169 -19.44 -4.04 1.70
C THR A 169 -20.32 -4.80 2.68
N ALA A 170 -21.06 -5.79 2.17
CA ALA A 170 -21.87 -6.66 3.01
C ALA A 170 -21.00 -7.50 3.95
N LEU A 171 -19.85 -7.99 3.46
CA LEU A 171 -18.87 -8.75 4.21
C LEU A 171 -18.39 -7.98 5.43
N TYR A 172 -17.91 -6.75 5.22
CA TYR A 172 -17.45 -5.88 6.30
C TYR A 172 -18.52 -5.73 7.37
N LYS A 173 -19.72 -5.30 6.98
CA LYS A 173 -20.84 -5.07 7.90
C LYS A 173 -21.30 -6.34 8.62
N LYS A 174 -21.29 -7.50 7.94
CA LYS A 174 -21.73 -8.77 8.53
C LYS A 174 -20.70 -9.30 9.53
N VAL A 175 -19.39 -9.20 9.25
CA VAL A 175 -18.33 -9.62 10.19
C VAL A 175 -18.40 -8.83 11.49
N TYR A 176 -18.62 -7.52 11.44
CA TYR A 176 -18.76 -6.69 12.66
C TYR A 176 -20.08 -6.91 13.43
N LYS A 177 -21.00 -7.73 12.90
CA LYS A 177 -22.24 -8.13 13.58
C LYS A 177 -22.17 -9.53 14.21
N LEU A 178 -21.11 -10.29 13.96
CA LEU A 178 -20.84 -11.58 14.60
C LEU A 178 -20.22 -11.35 15.98
#